data_AF-A0A4R2GIN4-F1
#
_entry.id   AF-A0A4R2GIN4-F1
#
_cell.length_a   1.000
_cell.length_b   1.000
_cell.length_c   1.000
_cell.angle_alpha   90.00
_cell.angle_beta   90.00
_cell.angle_gamma   90.00
#
_symmetry.space_group_name_H-M   'P 1'
#
loop_
_entity.id
_entity.type
_entity.pdbx_description
1 polymer ?
#
loop_
_entity_poly.entity_id
_entity_poly.type
_entity_poly.pdbx_seq_one_letter_code
_entity_poly.pdbx_strand_id
1 'polypeptide(L)'
;MNAVVEAVRPVDGTQDAEAERAAIRDALTELLTRFPDADLLNLDPEQRAFAIERFTAIDVFRRFELDVGKTIVEKAPSAVTALSRLKEVRDYVKQSVAAAFRKLRDAGRSITSGRISQVVRDALRETFEVFEGYAE
;
A
#
# COMPACT_ATOMS: atom_id res chain seq x y z
N MET A 1 -5.27 18.94 2.51
CA MET A 1 -4.05 18.23 2.07
C MET A 1 -3.18 17.74 3.24
N ASN A 2 -2.94 18.54 4.28
CA ASN A 2 -2.01 18.18 5.37
C ASN A 2 -2.46 17.04 6.30
N ALA A 3 -3.76 16.79 6.51
CA ALA A 3 -4.22 15.83 7.51
C ALA A 3 -3.95 14.35 7.17
N VAL A 4 -3.99 13.99 5.89
CA VAL A 4 -3.66 12.62 5.44
C VAL A 4 -2.15 12.42 5.47
N VAL A 5 -1.39 13.38 4.94
CA VAL A 5 0.08 13.38 4.91
C VAL A 5 0.67 13.26 6.33
N GLU A 6 0.15 14.02 7.30
CA GLU A 6 0.63 13.99 8.69
C GLU A 6 0.25 12.71 9.45
N ALA A 7 -0.78 11.97 9.02
CA ALA A 7 -1.21 10.74 9.70
C ALA A 7 -0.34 9.52 9.37
N VAL A 8 0.42 9.56 8.27
CA VAL A 8 1.19 8.41 7.77
C VAL A 8 2.70 8.63 7.65
N ARG A 9 3.23 9.83 7.93
CA ARG A 9 4.68 10.12 7.91
C ARG A 9 5.46 9.35 9.01
N PRO A 10 6.47 8.54 8.67
CA PRO A 10 7.58 8.18 9.53
C PRO A 10 8.64 9.30 9.60
N VAL A 11 9.58 9.15 10.54
CA VAL A 11 10.53 10.20 10.95
C VAL A 11 11.95 9.88 10.47
N ASP A 12 12.20 9.83 9.16
CA ASP A 12 13.55 9.87 8.58
C ASP A 12 13.53 9.99 7.04
N GLY A 13 14.57 10.61 6.47
CA GLY A 13 15.01 10.37 5.08
C GLY A 13 14.34 11.14 3.93
N THR A 14 15.11 11.93 3.19
CA THR A 14 14.65 12.73 2.03
C THR A 14 14.26 11.94 0.78
N GLN A 15 14.63 10.64 0.69
CA GLN A 15 14.18 9.74 -0.37
C GLN A 15 12.80 9.12 -0.08
N ASP A 16 12.48 8.87 1.18
CA ASP A 16 11.15 8.41 1.58
C ASP A 16 10.09 9.45 1.28
N ALA A 17 10.42 10.75 1.39
CA ALA A 17 9.46 11.82 1.14
C ALA A 17 8.89 11.85 -0.29
N GLU A 18 9.69 11.59 -1.34
CA GLU A 18 9.16 11.57 -2.72
C GLU A 18 8.48 10.25 -3.06
N ALA A 19 8.98 9.14 -2.52
CA ALA A 19 8.25 7.88 -2.58
C ALA A 19 6.87 8.07 -1.92
N GLU A 20 6.80 8.60 -0.71
CA GLU A 20 5.54 8.90 -0.02
C GLU A 20 4.62 9.81 -0.84
N ARG A 21 5.14 10.90 -1.40
CA ARG A 21 4.31 11.77 -2.26
C ARG A 21 3.75 11.04 -3.46
N ALA A 22 4.55 10.20 -4.12
CA ALA A 22 4.06 9.38 -5.21
C ALA A 22 2.99 8.39 -4.71
N ALA A 23 3.17 7.76 -3.55
CA ALA A 23 2.21 6.83 -2.98
C ALA A 23 0.88 7.51 -2.63
N ILE A 24 0.95 8.73 -2.08
CA ILE A 24 -0.22 9.56 -1.79
C ILE A 24 -0.93 9.93 -3.10
N ARG A 25 -0.20 10.39 -4.11
CA ARG A 25 -0.78 10.73 -5.42
C ARG A 25 -1.48 9.52 -6.04
N ASP A 26 -0.84 8.36 -6.02
CA ASP A 26 -1.38 7.13 -6.61
C ASP A 26 -2.65 6.69 -5.83
N ALA A 27 -2.63 6.75 -4.49
CA ALA A 27 -3.79 6.47 -3.65
C ALA A 27 -4.97 7.44 -3.92
N LEU A 28 -4.69 8.74 -4.09
CA LEU A 28 -5.70 9.74 -4.41
C LEU A 28 -6.23 9.59 -5.84
N THR A 29 -5.41 9.14 -6.78
CA THR A 29 -5.85 8.81 -8.15
C THR A 29 -6.82 7.64 -8.12
N GLU A 30 -6.51 6.59 -7.35
CA GLU A 30 -7.44 5.48 -7.14
C GLU A 30 -8.72 5.91 -6.41
N LEU A 31 -8.62 6.83 -5.45
CA LEU A 31 -9.78 7.42 -4.77
C LEU A 31 -10.70 8.13 -5.77
N LEU A 32 -10.17 9.01 -6.60
CA LEU A 32 -10.95 9.75 -7.61
C LEU A 32 -11.51 8.83 -8.71
N THR A 33 -10.85 7.71 -8.99
CA THR A 33 -11.41 6.68 -9.89
C THR A 33 -12.67 6.05 -9.28
N ARG A 34 -12.70 5.86 -7.95
CA ARG A 34 -13.83 5.26 -7.23
C ARG A 34 -14.92 6.26 -6.86
N PHE A 35 -14.53 7.46 -6.47
CA PHE A 35 -15.38 8.57 -6.03
C PHE A 35 -15.04 9.81 -6.88
N PRO A 36 -15.56 9.91 -8.11
CA PRO A 36 -15.18 10.97 -9.05
C PRO A 36 -15.43 12.39 -8.54
N ASP A 37 -16.44 12.56 -7.69
CA ASP A 37 -16.86 13.84 -7.14
C ASP A 37 -16.27 14.14 -5.74
N ALA A 38 -15.31 13.33 -5.28
CA ALA A 38 -14.72 13.51 -3.95
C ALA A 38 -13.96 14.84 -3.84
N ASP A 39 -14.32 15.65 -2.85
CA ASP A 39 -13.55 16.84 -2.47
C ASP A 39 -12.34 16.41 -1.63
N LEU A 40 -11.15 16.43 -2.24
CA LEU A 40 -9.89 16.06 -1.56
C LEU A 40 -9.56 16.92 -0.34
N LEU A 41 -10.20 18.09 -0.18
CA LEU A 41 -10.06 18.94 0.99
C LEU A 41 -11.07 18.61 2.08
N ASN A 42 -12.14 17.87 1.75
CA ASN A 42 -13.24 17.54 2.65
C ASN A 42 -13.77 16.12 2.41
N LEU A 43 -12.89 15.12 2.55
CA LEU A 43 -13.26 13.72 2.39
C LEU A 43 -14.21 13.27 3.50
N ASP A 44 -15.27 12.58 3.13
CA ASP A 44 -16.13 11.89 4.09
C ASP A 44 -15.40 10.70 4.75
N PRO A 45 -15.95 10.10 5.83
CA PRO A 45 -15.31 8.99 6.51
C PRO A 45 -15.02 7.76 5.64
N GLU A 46 -15.87 7.43 4.68
CA GLU A 46 -15.70 6.29 3.77
C GLU A 46 -14.58 6.58 2.77
N GLN A 47 -14.61 7.75 2.14
CA GLN A 47 -13.57 8.20 1.20
C GLN A 47 -12.20 8.26 1.89
N ARG A 48 -12.14 8.81 3.11
CA ARG A 48 -10.91 8.85 3.91
C ARG A 48 -10.41 7.45 4.24
N ALA A 49 -11.29 6.54 4.65
CA ALA A 49 -10.91 5.16 4.94
C ALA A 49 -10.36 4.45 3.69
N PHE A 50 -10.98 4.66 2.53
CA PHE A 50 -10.51 4.12 1.27
C PHE A 50 -9.14 4.69 0.87
N ALA A 51 -8.93 6.00 1.00
CA ALA A 51 -7.65 6.62 0.70
C ALA A 51 -6.51 6.05 1.57
N ILE A 52 -6.78 5.85 2.86
CA ILE A 52 -5.84 5.23 3.80
C ILE A 52 -5.57 3.78 3.40
N GLU A 53 -6.59 2.98 3.09
CA GLU A 53 -6.43 1.59 2.63
C GLU A 53 -5.51 1.51 1.40
N ARG A 54 -5.73 2.40 0.41
CA ARG A 54 -4.92 2.44 -0.82
C ARG A 54 -3.49 2.87 -0.56
N PHE A 55 -3.29 3.91 0.24
CA PHE A 55 -1.96 4.31 0.65
C PHE A 55 -1.23 3.17 1.36
N THR A 56 -1.88 2.48 2.31
CA THR A 56 -1.29 1.35 3.04
C THR A 56 -0.88 0.21 2.11
N ALA A 57 -1.71 -0.13 1.10
CA ALA A 57 -1.34 -1.15 0.12
C ALA A 57 -0.11 -0.75 -0.72
N ILE A 58 -0.03 0.52 -1.14
CA ILE A 58 1.12 1.02 -1.91
C ILE A 58 2.38 1.03 -1.06
N ASP A 59 2.29 1.46 0.20
CA ASP A 59 3.41 1.46 1.16
C ASP A 59 3.96 0.03 1.38
N VAL A 60 3.09 -0.96 1.61
CA VAL A 60 3.48 -2.36 1.76
C VAL A 60 4.17 -2.88 0.50
N PHE A 61 3.59 -2.66 -0.68
CA PHE A 61 4.18 -3.13 -1.93
C PHE A 61 5.56 -2.50 -2.18
N ARG A 62 5.73 -1.20 -1.93
CA ARG A 62 6.99 -0.51 -2.16
C ARG A 62 8.09 -0.96 -1.21
N ARG A 63 7.77 -1.21 0.06
CA ARG A 63 8.75 -1.78 1.01
C ARG A 63 9.19 -3.18 0.57
N PHE A 64 8.25 -4.02 0.14
CA PHE A 64 8.60 -5.32 -0.45
C PHE A 64 9.48 -5.16 -1.71
N GLU A 65 9.12 -4.26 -2.62
CA GLU A 65 9.89 -4.01 -3.86
C GLU A 65 11.30 -3.48 -3.57
N LEU A 66 11.46 -2.62 -2.55
CA LEU A 66 12.77 -2.12 -2.11
C LEU A 66 13.67 -3.25 -1.62
N ASP A 67 13.11 -4.22 -0.90
CA ASP A 67 13.89 -5.32 -0.32
C ASP A 67 14.26 -6.39 -1.36
N VAL A 68 13.32 -6.82 -2.21
CA VAL A 68 13.51 -7.99 -3.10
C VAL A 68 13.21 -7.73 -4.57
N GLY A 69 12.67 -6.56 -4.93
CA GLY A 69 12.20 -6.27 -6.29
C GLY A 69 13.29 -6.39 -7.34
N LYS A 70 14.51 -5.90 -7.05
CA LYS A 70 15.66 -6.05 -7.95
C LYS A 70 16.00 -7.53 -8.19
N THR A 71 16.02 -8.34 -7.14
CA THR A 71 16.32 -9.78 -7.24
C THR A 71 15.25 -10.52 -8.04
N ILE A 72 13.96 -10.19 -7.84
CA ILE A 72 12.86 -10.73 -8.64
C ILE A 72 13.05 -10.45 -10.13
N VAL A 73 13.50 -9.23 -10.47
CA VAL A 73 13.77 -8.83 -11.86
C VAL A 73 14.96 -9.59 -12.43
N GLU A 74 16.07 -9.68 -11.69
CA GLU A 74 17.30 -10.36 -12.13
C GLU A 74 17.12 -11.87 -12.32
N LYS A 75 16.29 -12.50 -11.49
CA LYS A 75 16.01 -13.95 -11.56
C LYS A 75 14.85 -14.31 -12.48
N ALA A 76 14.17 -13.32 -13.06
CA ALA A 76 13.13 -13.59 -14.04
C ALA A 76 13.73 -14.05 -15.38
N PRO A 77 13.16 -15.06 -16.04
CA PRO A 77 13.60 -15.50 -17.38
C PRO A 77 13.48 -14.41 -18.47
N SER A 78 12.65 -13.39 -18.23
CA SER A 78 12.45 -12.28 -19.15
C SER A 78 11.92 -11.04 -18.42
N ALA A 79 12.04 -9.87 -19.04
CA ALA A 79 11.46 -8.63 -18.53
C ALA A 79 9.92 -8.70 -18.39
N VAL A 80 9.24 -9.42 -19.29
CA VAL A 80 7.78 -9.64 -19.21
C VAL A 80 7.43 -10.47 -17.98
N THR A 81 8.20 -11.53 -17.70
CA THR A 81 8.01 -12.35 -16.51
C THR A 81 8.29 -11.57 -15.23
N ALA A 82 9.34 -10.75 -15.20
CA ALA A 82 9.63 -9.86 -14.07
C ALA A 82 8.45 -8.93 -13.77
N LEU A 83 7.93 -8.26 -14.79
CA LEU A 83 6.80 -7.35 -14.65
C LEU A 83 5.53 -8.10 -14.19
N SER A 84 5.30 -9.31 -14.71
CA SER A 84 4.18 -10.15 -14.28
C SER A 84 4.27 -10.53 -12.81
N ARG A 85 5.47 -10.93 -12.32
CA ARG A 85 5.71 -11.26 -10.91
C ARG A 85 5.46 -10.05 -10.00
N LEU A 86 6.04 -8.90 -10.33
CA LEU A 86 5.84 -7.67 -9.55
C LEU A 86 4.36 -7.24 -9.53
N LYS A 87 3.66 -7.40 -10.66
CA LYS A 87 2.21 -7.12 -10.72
C LYS A 87 1.43 -8.06 -9.81
N GLU A 88 1.73 -9.36 -9.82
CA GLU A 88 1.06 -10.34 -8.98
C GLU A 88 1.23 -10.03 -7.49
N VAL A 89 2.45 -9.70 -7.06
CA VAL A 89 2.73 -9.27 -5.69
C VAL A 89 1.90 -8.03 -5.34
N ARG A 90 1.90 -7.01 -6.20
CA ARG A 90 1.14 -5.78 -5.98
C ARG A 90 -0.36 -6.04 -5.83
N ASP A 91 -0.91 -6.88 -6.69
CA ASP A 91 -2.33 -7.22 -6.69
C ASP A 91 -2.69 -8.05 -5.43
N TYR A 92 -1.80 -8.95 -5.01
CA TYR A 92 -1.92 -9.69 -3.74
C TYR A 92 -1.94 -8.75 -2.53
N VAL A 93 -0.93 -7.89 -2.40
CA VAL A 93 -0.83 -6.90 -1.31
C VAL A 93 -2.09 -6.05 -1.24
N LYS A 94 -2.58 -5.57 -2.39
CA LYS A 94 -3.80 -4.76 -2.47
C LYS A 94 -5.02 -5.49 -1.92
N GLN A 95 -5.15 -6.79 -2.22
CA GLN A 95 -6.26 -7.60 -1.72
C GLN A 95 -6.12 -7.93 -0.22
N SER A 96 -4.92 -8.27 0.24
CA SER A 96 -4.64 -8.60 1.65
C SER A 96 -4.88 -7.41 2.57
N VAL A 97 -4.39 -6.22 2.18
CA VAL A 97 -4.65 -4.98 2.92
C VAL A 97 -6.15 -4.65 2.92
N ALA A 98 -6.82 -4.74 1.78
CA ALA A 98 -8.26 -4.51 1.71
C ALA A 98 -9.06 -5.49 2.59
N ALA A 99 -8.65 -6.75 2.65
CA ALA A 99 -9.25 -7.75 3.53
C ALA A 99 -9.04 -7.41 5.01
N ALA A 100 -7.85 -6.94 5.39
CA ALA A 100 -7.56 -6.51 6.75
C ALA A 100 -8.41 -5.30 7.17
N PHE A 101 -8.56 -4.29 6.29
CA PHE A 101 -9.41 -3.13 6.55
C PHE A 101 -10.89 -3.50 6.67
N ARG A 102 -11.39 -4.40 5.80
CA ARG A 102 -12.75 -4.95 5.94
C ARG A 102 -12.95 -5.64 7.30
N LYS A 103 -12.02 -6.49 7.73
CA LYS A 103 -12.09 -7.14 9.06
C LYS A 103 -12.15 -6.12 10.21
N LEU A 104 -11.39 -5.02 10.14
CA LEU A 104 -11.43 -3.96 11.15
C LEU A 104 -12.81 -3.27 11.18
N ARG A 105 -13.34 -2.92 10.01
CA ARG A 105 -14.65 -2.27 9.86
C ARG A 105 -15.77 -3.18 10.35
N ASP A 106 -15.79 -4.43 9.92
CA ASP A 106 -16.84 -5.40 10.26
C ASP A 106 -16.83 -5.73 11.77
N ALA A 107 -15.68 -5.58 12.44
CA ALA A 107 -15.54 -5.65 13.89
C ALA A 107 -15.85 -4.33 14.63
N GLY A 108 -16.34 -3.30 13.94
CA GLY A 108 -16.64 -1.97 14.51
C GLY A 108 -15.41 -1.23 15.05
N ARG A 109 -14.20 -1.61 14.64
CA ARG A 109 -12.96 -1.02 15.14
C ARG A 109 -12.62 0.25 14.37
N SER A 110 -12.22 1.30 15.09
CA SER A 110 -11.68 2.51 14.49
C SER A 110 -10.35 2.26 13.78
N ILE A 111 -10.15 2.91 12.63
CA ILE A 111 -8.86 2.95 11.94
C ILE A 111 -7.95 3.92 12.71
N THR A 112 -6.92 3.40 13.36
CA THR A 112 -5.93 4.18 14.12
C THR A 112 -4.53 3.89 13.58
N SER A 113 -3.60 4.81 13.81
CA SER A 113 -2.19 4.65 13.40
C SER A 113 -1.61 3.30 13.86
N GLY A 114 -1.80 2.92 15.13
CA GLY A 114 -1.29 1.63 15.64
C GLY A 114 -1.88 0.40 14.94
N ARG A 115 -3.15 0.44 14.52
CA ARG A 115 -3.76 -0.65 13.75
C ARG A 115 -3.28 -0.67 12.31
N ILE A 116 -3.08 0.49 11.69
CA ILE A 116 -2.48 0.59 10.36
C ILE A 116 -1.07 0.01 10.40
N SER A 117 -0.24 0.36 11.38
CA SER A 117 1.10 -0.22 11.54
C SER A 117 1.07 -1.74 11.71
N GLN A 118 0.04 -2.28 12.38
CA GLN A 118 -0.15 -3.73 12.47
C GLN A 118 -0.49 -4.34 11.11
N VAL A 119 -1.44 -3.75 10.37
CA VAL A 119 -1.80 -4.21 9.02
C VAL A 119 -0.59 -4.20 8.09
N VAL A 120 0.24 -3.15 8.14
CA VAL A 120 1.47 -3.06 7.35
C VAL A 120 2.42 -4.22 7.67
N ARG A 121 2.71 -4.45 8.96
CA ARG A 121 3.62 -5.53 9.37
C ARG A 121 3.11 -6.91 8.99
N ASP A 122 1.83 -7.17 9.22
CA ASP A 122 1.22 -8.47 8.95
C ASP A 122 1.18 -8.73 7.44
N ALA A 123 0.77 -7.73 6.63
CA ALA A 123 0.73 -7.84 5.18
C ALA A 123 2.14 -7.99 4.56
N LEU A 124 3.15 -7.28 5.08
CA LEU A 124 4.53 -7.43 4.62
C LEU A 124 5.04 -8.85 4.87
N ARG A 125 4.88 -9.37 6.09
CA ARG A 125 5.31 -10.72 6.45
C ARG A 125 4.65 -11.75 5.53
N GLU A 126 3.33 -11.69 5.41
CA GLU A 126 2.55 -12.62 4.57
C GLU A 126 2.98 -12.54 3.10
N THR A 127 3.28 -11.34 2.59
CA THR A 127 3.75 -11.16 1.21
C THR A 127 5.13 -11.77 1.00
N PHE A 128 6.05 -11.62 1.96
CA PHE A 128 7.35 -12.30 1.89
C PHE A 128 7.20 -13.82 1.91
N GLU A 129 6.39 -14.36 2.82
CA GLU A 129 6.15 -15.81 2.91
C GLU A 129 5.56 -16.40 1.61
N VAL A 130 4.65 -15.67 0.96
CA VAL A 130 4.02 -16.15 -0.28
C VAL A 130 4.94 -16.04 -1.50
N PHE A 131 5.80 -15.01 -1.56
CA PHE A 131 6.57 -14.68 -2.76
C PHE A 131 8.09 -14.84 -2.62
N GLU A 132 8.59 -15.44 -1.54
CA GLU A 132 10.03 -15.70 -1.36
C GLU A 132 10.64 -16.47 -2.53
N GLY A 133 9.91 -17.42 -3.12
CA GLY A 133 10.36 -18.20 -4.26
C GLY A 133 10.56 -17.41 -5.56
N TYR A 134 10.09 -16.16 -5.65
CA TYR A 134 10.42 -15.27 -6.78
C TYR A 134 11.81 -14.65 -6.65
N ALA A 135 12.39 -14.68 -5.45
CA ALA A 135 13.74 -14.20 -5.17
C ALA A 135 14.77 -15.33 -5.11
N GLU A 136 14.39 -16.59 -5.35
CA GLU A 136 15.26 -17.78 -5.46
C GLU A 136 15.70 -18.08 -6.90
#